data_AF-A0A1G3WKA5-F1
#
_entry.id   AF-A0A1G3WKA5-F1
#
_cell.length_a   1.000
_cell.length_b   1.000
_cell.length_c   1.000
_cell.angle_alpha   90.00
_cell.angle_beta   90.00
_cell.angle_gamma   90.00
#
_symmetry.space_group_name_H-M   'P 1'
#
loop_
_entity.id
_entity.type
_entity.pdbx_description
1 polymer ?
#
loop_
_entity_poly.entity_id
_entity_poly.type
_entity_poly.pdbx_seq_one_letter_code
_entity_poly.pdbx_strand_id
1 'polypeptide(L)'
;MKFASIVFKTLFLISCAYGLNLTYHTAPSGFAIYISYYTTQSNILVFVVMFIMLIREFFHQGKRTQFLTILKSLATVSILVTFLIYHFILAPYINADMTNVAGGYGNFFVHYITPLWFFADYLIFDTKGATRITDPFFYTLFPMYYFVFSNIRAVSGEQYDYGSFISPFPYPFLDYAVLGIYGVSAAILVIALADLFIGFLFIGLDKIMKKPRARYRSHVYGAISQKPSVKLKYRFFKSKASNQTLATQNSAETPQEDPINSLDFLDADRFEK
;
A
#
# COMPACT_ATOMS: atom_id res chain seq x y z
N MET A 1 -3.92 21.47 -0.91
CA MET A 1 -3.10 20.25 -1.18
C MET A 1 -3.82 19.23 -2.05
N LYS A 2 -5.07 18.84 -1.78
CA LYS A 2 -5.81 17.83 -2.59
C LYS A 2 -5.89 18.14 -4.08
N PHE A 3 -6.31 19.36 -4.46
CA PHE A 3 -6.38 19.76 -5.88
C PHE A 3 -5.03 19.61 -6.60
N ALA A 4 -3.94 20.06 -5.97
CA ALA A 4 -2.59 19.91 -6.52
C ALA A 4 -2.18 18.44 -6.70
N SER A 5 -2.53 17.57 -5.75
CA SER A 5 -2.28 16.12 -5.83
C SER A 5 -3.05 15.46 -6.99
N ILE A 6 -4.33 15.83 -7.16
CA ILE A 6 -5.16 15.34 -8.27
C ILE A 6 -4.55 15.77 -9.61
N VAL A 7 -4.24 17.05 -9.78
CA VAL A 7 -3.62 17.57 -11.02
C VAL A 7 -2.30 16.85 -11.29
N PHE A 8 -1.45 16.70 -10.27
CA PHE A 8 -0.16 16.03 -10.39
C PHE A 8 -0.30 14.58 -10.87
N LYS A 9 -1.22 13.82 -10.26
CA LYS A 9 -1.48 12.41 -10.62
C LYS A 9 -2.11 12.27 -12.00
N THR A 10 -3.02 13.17 -12.38
CA THR A 10 -3.62 13.18 -13.73
C THR A 10 -2.56 13.45 -14.80
N LEU A 11 -1.71 14.47 -14.59
CA LEU A 11 -0.61 14.77 -15.52
C LEU A 11 0.40 13.62 -15.60
N PHE A 12 0.72 12.99 -14.46
CA PHE A 12 1.54 11.79 -14.44
C PHE A 12 0.95 10.68 -15.32
N LEU A 13 -0.35 10.38 -15.20
CA LEU A 13 -0.99 9.32 -15.98
C LEU A 13 -0.95 9.62 -17.47
N ILE A 14 -1.22 10.86 -17.88
CA ILE A 14 -1.13 11.28 -19.28
C ILE A 14 0.31 11.11 -19.79
N SER A 15 1.30 11.58 -19.03
CA SER A 15 2.73 11.47 -19.37
C SER A 15 3.18 10.01 -19.48
N CYS A 16 2.79 9.16 -18.53
CA CYS A 16 3.15 7.75 -18.52
C CYS A 16 2.49 6.99 -19.68
N ALA A 17 1.21 7.26 -19.97
CA ALA A 17 0.52 6.69 -21.13
C ALA A 17 1.17 7.10 -22.44
N TYR A 18 1.58 8.36 -22.57
CA TYR A 18 2.30 8.87 -23.73
C TYR A 18 3.64 8.15 -23.93
N GLY A 19 4.45 8.01 -22.88
CA GLY A 19 5.72 7.28 -22.94
C GLY A 19 5.57 5.80 -23.32
N LEU A 20 4.58 5.13 -22.74
CA LEU A 20 4.23 3.74 -23.10
C LEU A 20 3.79 3.64 -24.56
N ASN A 21 2.97 4.57 -25.04
CA ASN A 21 2.53 4.59 -26.45
C ASN A 21 3.68 4.81 -27.43
N LEU A 22 4.58 5.77 -27.17
CA LEU A 22 5.77 5.98 -28.00
C LEU A 22 6.63 4.70 -28.08
N THR A 23 6.86 4.07 -26.93
CA THR A 23 7.66 2.84 -26.85
C THR A 23 7.01 1.69 -27.61
N TYR A 24 5.68 1.55 -27.55
CA TYR A 24 4.94 0.54 -28.31
C TYR A 24 5.10 0.71 -29.82
N HIS A 25 5.03 1.93 -30.33
CA HIS A 25 5.18 2.21 -31.76
C HIS A 25 6.62 2.03 -32.28
N THR A 26 7.61 1.97 -31.38
CA THR A 26 8.99 1.60 -31.73
C THR A 26 9.30 0.12 -31.62
N ALA A 27 8.43 -0.68 -30.98
CA ALA A 27 8.68 -2.11 -30.83
C ALA A 27 8.56 -2.79 -32.22
N PRO A 28 9.64 -3.36 -32.78
CA PRO A 28 9.67 -3.84 -34.17
C PRO A 28 8.67 -4.97 -34.47
N SER A 29 8.12 -5.62 -33.44
CA SER A 29 7.59 -6.98 -33.52
C SER A 29 6.34 -7.23 -32.66
N GLY A 30 5.58 -6.18 -32.36
CA GLY A 30 4.19 -6.29 -31.86
C GLY A 30 4.03 -6.31 -30.33
N PHE A 31 2.77 -6.41 -29.88
CA PHE A 31 2.37 -6.31 -28.46
C PHE A 31 3.04 -7.34 -27.56
N ALA A 32 3.28 -8.53 -28.11
CA ALA A 32 3.96 -9.59 -27.41
C ALA A 32 5.36 -9.11 -27.02
N ILE A 33 6.29 -8.84 -27.94
CA ILE A 33 7.63 -8.37 -27.58
C ILE A 33 7.62 -7.09 -26.74
N TYR A 34 6.68 -6.17 -26.96
CA TYR A 34 6.52 -4.98 -26.14
C TYR A 34 6.30 -5.28 -24.65
N ILE A 35 5.41 -6.22 -24.30
CA ILE A 35 5.12 -6.56 -22.89
C ILE A 35 6.23 -7.43 -22.26
N SER A 36 7.22 -7.87 -23.04
CA SER A 36 8.35 -8.67 -22.54
C SER A 36 9.34 -7.92 -21.68
N TYR A 37 9.42 -6.62 -21.84
CA TYR A 37 10.45 -5.82 -21.18
C TYR A 37 10.04 -5.46 -19.74
N TYR A 38 10.99 -5.55 -18.82
CA TYR A 38 10.80 -5.14 -17.42
C TYR A 38 10.38 -3.67 -17.33
N THR A 39 10.98 -2.82 -18.16
CA THR A 39 10.64 -1.40 -18.29
C THR A 39 9.15 -1.21 -18.60
N THR A 40 8.61 -1.93 -19.57
CA THR A 40 7.19 -1.83 -19.94
C THR A 40 6.30 -2.26 -18.78
N GLN A 41 6.58 -3.42 -18.17
CA GLN A 41 5.75 -3.96 -17.09
C GLN A 41 5.78 -3.07 -15.84
N SER A 42 6.96 -2.55 -15.46
CA SER A 42 7.10 -1.63 -14.31
C SER A 42 6.39 -0.30 -14.56
N ASN A 43 6.43 0.24 -15.78
CA ASN A 43 5.69 1.45 -16.15
C ASN A 43 4.15 1.23 -16.12
N ILE A 44 3.67 0.06 -16.56
CA ILE A 44 2.26 -0.32 -16.44
C ILE A 44 1.86 -0.45 -14.96
N LEU A 45 2.70 -1.07 -14.12
CA LEU A 45 2.44 -1.19 -12.69
C LEU A 45 2.26 0.19 -12.04
N VAL A 46 3.19 1.13 -12.27
CA VAL A 46 3.09 2.48 -11.69
C VAL A 46 1.90 3.27 -12.25
N PHE A 47 1.55 3.08 -13.52
CA PHE A 47 0.34 3.66 -14.10
C PHE A 47 -0.90 3.19 -13.34
N VAL A 48 -1.07 1.87 -13.18
CA VAL A 48 -2.21 1.28 -12.47
C VAL A 48 -2.25 1.73 -11.01
N VAL A 49 -1.11 1.73 -10.32
CA VAL A 49 -1.03 2.18 -8.92
C VAL A 49 -1.39 3.66 -8.79
N MET A 50 -0.90 4.54 -9.68
CA MET A 50 -1.28 5.96 -9.66
C MET A 50 -2.74 6.18 -9.98
N PHE A 51 -3.31 5.41 -10.91
CA PHE A 51 -4.72 5.45 -11.22
C PHE A 51 -5.59 5.08 -10.01
N ILE A 52 -5.22 4.01 -9.28
CA ILE A 52 -5.88 3.63 -8.03
C ILE A 52 -5.75 4.77 -7.00
N MET A 53 -4.56 5.36 -6.84
CA MET A 53 -4.37 6.49 -5.91
C MET A 53 -5.22 7.71 -6.27
N LEU A 54 -5.34 8.03 -7.56
CA LEU A 54 -6.16 9.12 -8.07
C LEU A 54 -7.65 8.90 -7.77
N ILE A 55 -8.17 7.72 -8.10
CA ILE A 55 -9.56 7.32 -7.79
C ILE A 55 -9.83 7.45 -6.29
N ARG A 56 -8.96 6.92 -5.45
CA ARG A 56 -9.13 6.99 -3.99
C ARG A 56 -9.19 8.43 -3.48
N GLU A 57 -8.39 9.32 -4.06
CA GLU A 57 -8.38 10.72 -3.69
C GLU A 57 -9.66 11.45 -4.13
N PHE A 58 -10.15 11.16 -5.35
CA PHE A 58 -11.42 11.67 -5.86
C PHE A 58 -12.62 11.23 -5.01
N PHE A 59 -12.70 9.95 -4.63
CA PHE A 59 -13.79 9.41 -3.81
C PHE A 59 -13.59 9.62 -2.30
N HIS A 60 -12.64 10.48 -1.89
CA HIS A 60 -12.35 10.81 -0.50
C HIS A 60 -12.18 9.59 0.41
N GLN A 61 -11.59 8.52 -0.13
CA GLN A 61 -11.34 7.33 0.66
C GLN A 61 -10.32 7.65 1.76
N GLY A 62 -10.58 7.14 2.97
CA GLY A 62 -9.77 7.39 4.15
C GLY A 62 -8.35 6.84 4.06
N LYS A 63 -7.73 6.62 5.22
CA LYS A 63 -6.34 6.15 5.33
C LYS A 63 -6.09 4.93 4.43
N ARG A 64 -4.92 4.90 3.80
CA ARG A 64 -4.50 3.77 2.97
C ARG A 64 -4.40 2.51 3.84
N THR A 65 -4.80 1.38 3.26
CA THR A 65 -4.58 0.07 3.88
C THR A 65 -3.10 -0.28 3.86
N GLN A 66 -2.68 -1.24 4.70
CA GLN A 66 -1.30 -1.73 4.65
C GLN A 66 -0.98 -2.30 3.27
N PHE A 67 -1.92 -3.05 2.67
CA PHE A 67 -1.74 -3.61 1.34
C PHE A 67 -1.43 -2.53 0.28
N LEU A 68 -2.20 -1.44 0.24
CA LEU A 68 -1.95 -0.35 -0.70
C LEU A 68 -0.64 0.38 -0.43
N THR A 69 -0.22 0.45 0.83
CA THR A 69 1.09 1.01 1.20
C THR A 69 2.21 0.14 0.64
N ILE A 70 2.14 -1.17 0.87
CA ILE A 70 3.11 -2.13 0.32
C ILE A 70 3.10 -2.09 -1.20
N LEU A 71 1.94 -2.10 -1.85
CA LEU A 71 1.82 -2.07 -3.31
C LEU A 71 2.42 -0.78 -3.90
N LYS A 72 2.15 0.38 -3.30
CA LYS A 72 2.74 1.66 -3.74
C LYS A 72 4.25 1.69 -3.55
N SER A 73 4.76 1.17 -2.42
CA SER A 73 6.20 1.08 -2.17
C SER A 73 6.90 0.08 -3.09
N LEU A 74 6.30 -1.09 -3.33
CA LEU A 74 6.77 -2.09 -4.30
C LEU A 74 6.88 -1.47 -5.69
N ALA A 75 5.84 -0.77 -6.15
CA ALA A 75 5.86 -0.07 -7.43
C ALA A 75 6.92 1.05 -7.47
N THR A 76 7.16 1.74 -6.36
CA THR A 76 8.18 2.79 -6.25
C THR A 76 9.58 2.20 -6.39
N VAL A 77 9.88 1.11 -5.70
CA VAL A 77 11.19 0.45 -5.78
C VAL A 77 11.39 -0.16 -7.16
N SER A 78 10.36 -0.84 -7.70
CA SER A 78 10.41 -1.45 -9.03
C SER A 78 10.73 -0.44 -10.14
N ILE A 79 10.11 0.76 -10.09
CA ILE A 79 10.33 1.80 -11.10
C ILE A 79 11.67 2.54 -10.88
N LEU A 80 12.15 2.65 -9.64
CA LEU A 80 13.48 3.17 -9.36
C LEU A 80 14.57 2.22 -9.86
N VAL A 81 14.37 0.90 -9.77
CA VAL A 81 15.26 -0.09 -10.39
C VAL A 81 15.35 0.14 -11.91
N THR A 82 14.22 0.37 -12.58
CA THR A 82 14.21 0.71 -14.03
C THR A 82 15.07 1.93 -14.32
N PHE A 83 14.91 3.02 -13.56
CA PHE A 83 15.72 4.23 -13.71
C PHE A 83 17.21 3.96 -13.46
N LEU A 84 17.55 3.30 -12.35
CA LEU A 84 18.94 3.09 -11.95
C LEU A 84 19.70 2.15 -12.90
N ILE A 85 19.08 1.03 -13.29
CA ILE A 85 19.66 0.11 -14.28
C ILE A 85 19.84 0.84 -15.61
N TYR A 86 18.82 1.57 -16.07
CA TYR A 86 18.97 2.34 -17.30
C TYR A 86 20.09 3.36 -17.19
N HIS A 87 20.10 4.20 -16.17
CA HIS A 87 21.03 5.31 -16.05
C HIS A 87 22.49 4.86 -15.91
N PHE A 88 22.76 3.86 -15.07
CA PHE A 88 24.13 3.43 -14.77
C PHE A 88 24.63 2.29 -15.65
N ILE A 89 23.73 1.42 -16.13
CA ILE A 89 24.13 0.22 -16.89
C ILE A 89 23.84 0.40 -18.36
N LEU A 90 22.63 0.83 -18.76
CA LEU A 90 22.23 0.78 -20.17
C LEU A 90 22.58 2.05 -20.97
N ALA A 91 22.34 3.22 -20.41
CA ALA A 91 22.53 4.51 -21.07
C ALA A 91 23.96 4.77 -21.55
N PRO A 92 25.03 4.32 -20.87
CA PRO A 92 26.40 4.48 -21.37
C PRO A 92 26.72 3.67 -22.64
N TYR A 93 25.99 2.59 -22.89
CA TYR A 93 26.24 1.69 -24.03
C TYR A 93 25.18 1.81 -25.13
N ILE A 94 24.02 2.39 -24.83
CA ILE A 94 22.98 2.66 -25.80
C ILE A 94 23.11 4.10 -26.27
N ASN A 95 23.55 4.30 -27.52
CA ASN A 95 23.39 5.58 -28.20
C ASN A 95 21.90 5.80 -28.49
N ALA A 96 21.16 6.30 -27.50
CA ALA A 96 19.78 6.71 -27.70
C ALA A 96 19.79 7.91 -28.65
N ASP A 97 19.48 7.65 -29.92
CA ASP A 97 19.32 8.70 -30.91
C ASP A 97 18.10 9.56 -30.52
N MET A 98 18.38 10.68 -29.85
CA MET A 98 17.37 11.64 -29.41
C MET A 98 16.71 12.36 -30.58
N THR A 99 17.22 12.21 -31.81
CA THR A 99 16.57 12.76 -33.02
C THR A 99 15.42 11.88 -33.51
N ASN A 100 15.40 10.59 -33.12
CA ASN A 100 14.25 9.72 -33.36
C ASN A 100 13.18 9.99 -32.29
N VAL A 101 12.09 10.67 -32.70
CA VAL A 101 10.99 11.05 -31.79
C VAL A 101 10.41 9.84 -31.06
N ALA A 102 10.31 8.70 -31.73
CA ALA A 102 9.71 7.50 -31.15
C ALA A 102 10.72 6.74 -30.26
N GLY A 103 11.98 6.62 -30.71
CA GLY A 103 13.03 5.87 -29.99
C GLY A 103 13.64 6.62 -28.81
N GLY A 104 14.04 7.88 -29.01
CA GLY A 104 14.72 8.70 -28.00
C GLY A 104 13.76 9.17 -26.90
N TYR A 105 12.62 9.76 -27.28
CA TYR A 105 11.66 10.26 -26.29
C TYR A 105 10.92 9.12 -25.60
N GLY A 106 10.51 8.07 -26.32
CA GLY A 106 9.91 6.88 -25.69
C GLY A 106 10.79 6.36 -24.55
N ASN A 107 12.09 6.12 -24.83
CA ASN A 107 13.05 5.71 -23.82
C ASN A 107 13.17 6.72 -22.67
N PHE A 108 13.26 8.01 -22.97
CA PHE A 108 13.40 9.03 -21.94
C PHE A 108 12.19 9.09 -21.00
N PHE A 109 10.97 8.96 -21.53
CA PHE A 109 9.77 8.96 -20.71
C PHE A 109 9.72 7.77 -19.76
N VAL A 110 9.93 6.56 -20.28
CA VAL A 110 9.77 5.32 -19.51
C VAL A 110 10.94 5.04 -18.56
N HIS A 111 12.11 5.64 -18.80
CA HIS A 111 13.31 5.47 -17.95
C HIS A 111 13.65 6.67 -17.06
N TYR A 112 13.16 7.89 -17.34
CA TYR A 112 13.43 9.06 -16.49
C TYR A 112 12.16 9.74 -16.00
N ILE A 113 11.28 10.19 -16.90
CA ILE A 113 10.12 11.00 -16.51
C ILE A 113 9.19 10.21 -15.59
N THR A 114 8.73 9.03 -16.01
CA THR A 114 7.82 8.21 -15.20
C THR A 114 8.45 7.79 -13.87
N PRO A 115 9.68 7.24 -13.81
CA PRO A 115 10.29 6.86 -12.53
C PRO A 115 10.44 8.03 -11.54
N LEU A 116 11.01 9.15 -11.98
CA LEU A 116 11.29 10.28 -11.10
C LEU A 116 9.99 10.97 -10.66
N TRP A 117 9.00 11.07 -11.55
CA TRP A 117 7.71 11.66 -11.23
C TRP A 117 6.91 10.77 -10.24
N PHE A 118 6.91 9.45 -10.43
CA PHE A 118 6.26 8.54 -9.48
C PHE A 118 6.94 8.58 -8.11
N PHE A 119 8.27 8.68 -8.06
CA PHE A 119 8.99 8.86 -6.80
C PHE A 119 8.71 10.22 -6.15
N ALA A 120 8.60 11.28 -6.95
CA ALA A 120 8.20 12.61 -6.47
C ALA A 120 6.78 12.61 -5.87
N ASP A 121 5.84 11.83 -6.42
CA ASP A 121 4.51 11.62 -5.81
C ASP A 121 4.63 11.13 -4.36
N TYR A 122 5.48 10.12 -4.16
CA TYR A 122 5.79 9.61 -2.83
C TYR A 122 6.39 10.70 -1.94
N LEU A 123 7.40 11.45 -2.40
CA LEU A 123 8.05 12.49 -1.60
C LEU A 123 7.07 13.58 -1.17
N ILE A 124 6.20 14.03 -2.07
CA ILE A 124 5.35 15.22 -1.87
C ILE A 124 4.05 14.88 -1.16
N PHE A 125 3.35 13.81 -1.55
CA PHE A 125 1.96 13.56 -1.14
C PHE A 125 1.79 12.42 -0.14
N ASP A 126 2.74 11.48 -0.07
CA ASP A 126 2.56 10.30 0.78
C ASP A 126 2.87 10.56 2.26
N THR A 127 2.11 9.89 3.13
CA THR A 127 2.37 9.88 4.57
C THR A 127 3.63 9.08 4.86
N LYS A 128 4.60 9.71 5.53
CA LYS A 128 5.90 9.11 5.83
C LYS A 128 5.87 8.26 7.10
N GLY A 129 6.71 7.24 7.14
CA GLY A 129 6.83 6.31 8.26
C GLY A 129 5.70 5.28 8.32
N ALA A 130 5.09 4.97 7.17
CA ALA A 130 4.04 3.97 7.01
C ALA A 130 4.61 2.59 6.61
N THR A 131 5.85 2.54 6.12
CA THR A 131 6.54 1.30 5.73
C THR A 131 7.09 0.55 6.95
N ARG A 132 7.09 -0.79 6.88
CA ARG A 132 7.66 -1.69 7.88
C ARG A 132 9.03 -2.16 7.42
N ILE A 133 9.95 -2.43 8.34
CA ILE A 133 11.31 -2.90 8.00
C ILE A 133 11.33 -4.23 7.21
N THR A 134 10.26 -5.02 7.31
CA THR A 134 10.07 -6.28 6.58
C THR A 134 9.52 -6.09 5.17
N ASP A 135 9.06 -4.88 4.82
CA ASP A 135 8.45 -4.62 3.52
C ASP A 135 9.38 -4.87 2.30
N PRO A 136 10.73 -4.73 2.37
CA PRO A 136 11.61 -4.95 1.21
C PRO A 136 11.55 -6.36 0.65
N PHE A 137 11.27 -7.37 1.47
CA PHE A 137 11.09 -8.75 1.01
C PHE A 137 9.84 -8.92 0.13
N PHE A 138 8.86 -8.00 0.23
CA PHE A 138 7.73 -7.98 -0.71
C PHE A 138 8.08 -7.23 -1.99
N TYR A 139 9.01 -6.28 -1.96
CA TYR A 139 9.39 -5.50 -3.15
C TYR A 139 10.07 -6.40 -4.19
N THR A 140 10.89 -7.36 -3.71
CA THR A 140 11.54 -8.37 -4.56
C THR A 140 10.57 -9.27 -5.30
N LEU A 141 9.28 -9.31 -4.93
CA LEU A 141 8.28 -10.10 -5.65
C LEU A 141 8.15 -9.66 -7.11
N PHE A 142 8.35 -8.38 -7.42
CA PHE A 142 8.18 -7.90 -8.80
C PHE A 142 9.35 -8.31 -9.72
N PRO A 143 10.63 -8.15 -9.33
CA PRO A 143 11.74 -8.76 -10.05
C PRO A 143 11.64 -10.29 -10.17
N MET A 144 11.20 -10.99 -9.12
CA MET A 144 11.02 -12.45 -9.16
C MET A 144 9.90 -12.87 -10.11
N TYR A 145 8.78 -12.14 -10.09
CA TYR A 145 7.72 -12.29 -11.09
C TYR A 145 8.26 -12.11 -12.50
N TYR A 146 9.05 -11.06 -12.74
CA TYR A 146 9.62 -10.78 -14.05
C TYR A 146 10.56 -11.89 -14.52
N PHE A 147 11.38 -12.43 -13.61
CA PHE A 147 12.27 -13.55 -13.91
C PHE A 147 11.45 -14.79 -14.36
N VAL A 148 10.43 -15.17 -13.61
CA VAL A 148 9.54 -16.29 -13.98
C VAL A 148 8.84 -16.02 -15.30
N PHE A 149 8.27 -14.83 -15.47
CA PHE A 149 7.62 -14.39 -16.70
C PHE A 149 8.56 -14.52 -17.91
N SER A 150 9.82 -14.08 -17.78
CA SER A 150 10.80 -14.11 -18.87
C SER A 150 11.18 -15.53 -19.28
N ASN A 151 11.27 -16.46 -18.32
CA ASN A 151 11.51 -17.87 -18.63
C ASN A 151 10.31 -18.53 -19.32
N ILE A 152 9.08 -18.24 -18.88
CA ILE A 152 7.86 -18.73 -19.56
C ILE A 152 7.82 -18.25 -21.02
N ARG A 153 8.18 -16.98 -21.22
CA ARG A 153 8.29 -16.34 -22.54
C ARG A 153 9.36 -16.96 -23.42
N ALA A 154 10.52 -17.28 -22.87
CA ALA A 154 11.57 -17.94 -23.62
C ALA A 154 11.10 -19.28 -24.21
N VAL A 155 10.24 -19.99 -23.48
CA VAL A 155 9.64 -21.27 -23.94
C VAL A 155 8.57 -21.06 -25.02
N SER A 156 7.94 -19.88 -25.13
CA SER A 156 6.91 -19.63 -26.15
C SER A 156 7.47 -19.44 -27.56
N GLY A 157 8.79 -19.42 -27.73
CA GLY A 157 9.46 -19.42 -29.03
C GLY A 157 9.68 -18.03 -29.66
N GLU A 158 9.20 -16.96 -29.02
CA GLU A 158 9.52 -15.58 -29.46
C GLU A 158 11.01 -15.29 -29.29
N GLN A 159 11.60 -14.63 -30.28
CA GLN A 159 13.02 -14.32 -30.32
C GLN A 159 13.27 -12.82 -30.39
N TYR A 160 14.38 -12.39 -29.81
CA TYR A 160 14.88 -11.02 -29.79
C TYR A 160 16.16 -10.98 -30.61
N ASP A 161 16.16 -10.12 -31.64
CA ASP A 161 17.31 -9.92 -32.52
C ASP A 161 18.16 -8.76 -31.99
N TYR A 162 19.41 -9.06 -31.62
CA TYR A 162 20.41 -8.08 -31.19
C TYR A 162 21.41 -7.74 -32.31
N GLY A 163 21.12 -8.14 -33.54
CA GLY A 163 21.95 -7.99 -34.74
C GLY A 163 23.14 -8.95 -34.79
N SER A 164 23.86 -9.09 -33.68
CA SER A 164 25.01 -9.99 -33.55
C SER A 164 24.65 -11.41 -33.12
N PHE A 165 23.50 -11.58 -32.46
CA PHE A 165 22.95 -12.86 -32.06
C PHE A 165 21.44 -12.74 -31.85
N ILE A 166 20.78 -13.89 -31.78
CA ILE A 166 19.36 -14.01 -31.47
C ILE A 166 19.24 -14.66 -30.09
N SER A 167 18.34 -14.14 -29.25
CA SER A 167 18.09 -14.69 -27.92
C SER A 167 16.60 -14.95 -27.72
N PRO A 168 16.20 -15.99 -26.96
CA PRO A 168 14.82 -16.13 -26.50
C PRO A 168 14.49 -15.19 -25.32
N PHE A 169 15.47 -14.42 -24.83
CA PHE A 169 15.29 -13.48 -23.73
C PHE A 169 15.40 -12.02 -24.17
N PRO A 170 14.61 -11.11 -23.56
CA PRO A 170 14.69 -9.67 -23.80
C PRO A 170 15.94 -9.02 -23.21
N TYR A 171 16.71 -9.75 -22.41
CA TYR A 171 17.98 -9.31 -21.86
C TYR A 171 19.03 -10.42 -21.93
N PRO A 172 20.24 -10.15 -22.46
CA PRO A 172 21.28 -11.19 -22.60
C PRO A 172 21.74 -11.81 -21.27
N PHE A 173 21.60 -11.08 -20.16
CA PHE A 173 21.97 -11.61 -18.83
C PHE A 173 21.01 -12.69 -18.31
N LEU A 174 19.84 -12.87 -18.96
CA LEU A 174 18.92 -13.97 -18.69
C LEU A 174 19.16 -15.17 -19.61
N ASP A 175 19.99 -15.02 -20.64
CA ASP A 175 20.22 -16.04 -21.64
C ASP A 175 21.25 -17.06 -21.14
N TYR A 176 20.78 -18.29 -20.90
CA TYR A 176 21.61 -19.41 -20.47
C TYR A 176 22.64 -19.83 -21.52
N ALA A 177 22.41 -19.56 -22.81
CA ALA A 177 23.40 -19.81 -23.86
C ALA A 177 24.54 -18.79 -23.84
N VAL A 178 24.28 -17.57 -23.33
CA VAL A 178 25.27 -16.49 -23.22
C VAL A 178 26.07 -16.59 -21.93
N LEU A 179 25.41 -16.77 -20.77
CA LEU A 179 26.06 -16.73 -19.45
C LEU A 179 26.17 -18.09 -18.75
N GLY A 180 25.51 -19.13 -19.26
CA GLY A 180 25.35 -20.40 -18.54
C GLY A 180 24.48 -20.27 -17.29
N ILE A 181 24.11 -21.42 -16.70
CA ILE A 181 23.26 -21.45 -15.51
C ILE A 181 23.86 -20.69 -14.31
N TYR A 182 25.18 -20.78 -14.11
CA TYR A 182 25.86 -20.09 -13.01
C TYR A 182 25.92 -18.57 -13.23
N GLY A 183 26.17 -18.12 -14.46
CA GLY A 183 26.20 -16.70 -14.77
C GLY A 183 24.81 -16.05 -14.67
N VAL A 184 23.78 -16.70 -15.19
CA VAL A 184 22.38 -16.24 -15.01
C VAL A 184 22.00 -16.21 -13.54
N SER A 185 22.33 -17.26 -12.76
CA SER A 185 22.07 -17.29 -11.31
C SER A 185 22.77 -16.16 -10.56
N ALA A 186 24.02 -15.86 -10.90
CA ALA A 186 24.78 -14.75 -10.33
C ALA A 186 24.15 -13.39 -10.69
N ALA A 187 23.73 -13.19 -11.94
CA ALA A 187 23.06 -11.96 -12.37
C ALA A 187 21.76 -11.72 -11.61
N ILE A 188 20.93 -12.76 -11.45
CA ILE A 188 19.68 -12.69 -10.68
C ILE A 188 19.97 -12.36 -9.21
N LEU A 189 20.98 -12.99 -8.61
CA LEU A 189 21.37 -12.71 -7.22
C LEU A 189 21.81 -11.25 -7.05
N VAL A 190 22.64 -10.73 -7.96
CA VAL A 190 23.08 -9.33 -7.92
C VAL A 190 21.90 -8.37 -8.05
N ILE A 191 20.98 -8.61 -8.98
CA ILE A 191 19.77 -7.79 -9.15
C ILE A 191 18.88 -7.86 -7.90
N ALA A 192 18.70 -9.04 -7.31
CA ALA A 192 17.90 -9.21 -6.10
C ALA A 192 18.51 -8.48 -4.89
N LEU A 193 19.84 -8.52 -4.74
CA LEU A 193 20.55 -7.80 -3.69
C LEU A 193 20.48 -6.27 -3.91
N ALA A 194 20.59 -5.82 -5.16
CA ALA A 194 20.44 -4.42 -5.51
C ALA A 194 19.01 -3.92 -5.22
N ASP A 195 17.98 -4.69 -5.59
CA ASP A 195 16.58 -4.38 -5.30
C ASP A 195 16.31 -4.30 -3.79
N LEU A 196 16.81 -5.28 -3.02
CA LEU A 196 16.74 -5.24 -1.55
C LEU A 196 17.42 -4.00 -0.98
N PHE A 197 18.63 -3.68 -1.46
CA PHE A 197 19.37 -2.50 -1.03
C PHE A 197 18.57 -1.21 -1.29
N ILE A 198 18.02 -1.05 -2.49
CA ILE A 198 17.16 0.10 -2.85
C ILE A 198 15.91 0.13 -1.97
N GLY A 199 15.29 -1.03 -1.70
CA GLY A 199 14.16 -1.15 -0.80
C GLY A 199 14.47 -0.70 0.64
N PHE A 200 15.63 -1.08 1.17
CA PHE A 200 16.07 -0.63 2.48
C PHE A 200 16.40 0.87 2.51
N LEU A 201 17.02 1.41 1.45
CA LEU A 201 17.23 2.86 1.31
C LEU A 201 15.91 3.63 1.30
N PHE A 202 14.93 3.14 0.54
CA PHE A 202 13.59 3.72 0.48
C PHE A 202 12.91 3.75 1.86
N ILE A 203 13.02 2.68 2.65
CA ILE A 203 12.50 2.64 4.01
C ILE A 203 13.28 3.55 4.96
N GLY A 204 14.61 3.62 4.81
CA GLY A 204 15.45 4.56 5.56
C GLY A 204 14.96 5.99 5.34
N LEU A 205 14.74 6.36 4.09
CA LEU A 205 14.16 7.64 3.71
C LEU A 205 12.76 7.85 4.31
N ASP A 206 11.88 6.86 4.23
CA ASP A 206 10.52 6.91 4.80
C ASP A 206 10.53 7.18 6.31
N LYS A 207 11.47 6.56 7.03
CA LYS A 207 11.64 6.74 8.47
C LYS A 207 12.23 8.09 8.82
N ILE A 208 13.23 8.57 8.07
CA ILE A 208 13.85 9.89 8.29
C ILE A 208 12.85 11.02 8.05
N MET A 209 12.03 10.89 7.00
CA MET A 209 11.01 11.90 6.66
C MET A 209 9.76 11.84 7.55
N LYS A 210 9.67 10.87 8.48
CA LYS A 210 8.56 10.75 9.42
C LYS A 210 8.56 11.94 10.39
N LYS A 211 7.60 12.85 10.22
CA LYS A 211 7.40 13.94 11.17
C LYS A 211 7.04 13.38 12.56
N PRO A 212 7.65 13.86 13.65
CA PRO A 212 7.22 13.52 15.00
C PRO A 212 5.74 13.85 15.12
N ARG A 213 4.91 12.90 15.58
CA ARG A 213 3.53 13.25 15.95
C ARG A 213 3.65 14.31 17.03
N ALA A 214 3.19 15.53 16.75
CA ALA A 214 2.96 16.52 17.78
C ALA A 214 2.07 15.82 18.81
N ARG A 215 2.66 15.44 19.95
CA ARG A 215 1.95 14.86 21.07
C ARG A 215 1.06 15.99 21.57
N TYR A 216 -0.15 16.08 21.01
CA TYR A 216 -1.15 17.05 21.42
C TYR A 216 -1.24 16.90 22.94
N ARG A 217 -0.86 17.96 23.66
CA ARG A 217 -0.76 17.99 25.13
C ARG A 217 -2.17 17.79 25.69
N SER A 218 -2.61 16.54 25.81
CA SER A 218 -3.82 16.16 26.54
C SER A 218 -3.73 16.53 28.03
N HIS A 219 -2.53 16.89 28.52
CA HIS A 219 -2.30 17.33 29.89
C HIS A 219 -2.69 18.79 30.20
N VAL A 220 -2.98 19.65 29.22
CA VAL A 220 -3.32 21.06 29.50
C VAL A 220 -4.83 21.32 29.55
N TYR A 221 -5.65 20.54 28.85
CA TYR A 221 -7.12 20.66 28.90
C TYR A 221 -7.80 19.61 29.80
N GLY A 222 -7.10 18.55 30.21
CA GLY A 222 -7.61 17.58 31.19
C GLY A 222 -7.77 18.17 32.60
N ALA A 223 -7.10 19.29 32.90
CA ALA A 223 -7.18 19.96 34.20
C ALA A 223 -8.29 21.03 34.29
N ILE A 224 -8.82 21.52 33.17
CA ILE A 224 -9.81 22.62 33.15
C ILE A 224 -11.23 22.14 32.81
N SER A 225 -11.38 20.90 32.32
CA SER A 225 -12.70 20.31 32.00
C SER A 225 -13.18 19.29 33.05
N GLN A 226 -12.87 19.49 34.33
CA GLN A 226 -13.71 18.92 35.38
C GLN A 226 -14.93 19.84 35.56
N LYS A 227 -15.91 19.71 34.67
CA LYS A 227 -17.28 20.13 35.01
C LYS A 227 -17.65 19.38 36.29
N PRO A 228 -18.11 20.04 37.37
CA PRO A 228 -18.59 19.33 38.53
C PRO A 228 -19.74 18.44 38.08
N SER A 229 -19.55 17.14 38.22
CA SER A 229 -20.57 16.14 37.95
C SER A 229 -21.81 16.52 38.76
N VAL A 230 -22.92 16.82 38.08
CA VAL A 230 -24.26 16.83 38.66
C VAL A 230 -24.62 15.39 39.01
N LYS A 231 -23.99 14.87 40.07
CA LYS A 231 -24.24 13.57 40.70
C LYS A 231 -24.35 13.74 42.21
N LEU A 232 -24.95 14.87 42.64
CA LEU A 232 -25.25 15.14 44.05
C LEU A 232 -26.72 15.49 44.32
N LYS A 233 -27.66 15.08 43.45
CA LYS A 233 -29.11 15.20 43.75
C LYS A 233 -29.86 13.87 43.88
N TYR A 234 -29.37 12.76 43.31
CA TYR A 234 -30.06 11.46 43.45
C TYR A 234 -29.73 10.70 44.75
N ARG A 235 -28.61 11.01 45.42
CA ARG A 235 -28.22 10.34 46.66
C ARG A 235 -28.92 10.89 47.92
N PHE A 236 -29.41 12.13 47.88
CA PHE A 236 -30.15 12.72 49.02
C PHE A 236 -31.66 12.43 48.96
N PHE A 237 -32.24 12.16 47.80
CA PHE A 237 -33.68 11.87 47.70
C PHE A 237 -34.03 10.43 48.11
N LYS A 238 -33.12 9.46 47.94
CA LYS A 238 -33.37 8.06 48.31
C LYS A 238 -33.16 7.76 49.80
N SER A 239 -32.37 8.57 50.50
CA SER A 239 -32.17 8.44 51.96
C SER A 239 -33.36 8.97 52.77
N LYS A 240 -34.02 10.04 52.32
CA LYS A 240 -35.16 10.62 53.05
C LYS A 240 -36.45 9.80 52.88
N ALA A 241 -36.65 9.17 51.72
CA ALA A 241 -37.80 8.29 51.48
C ALA A 241 -37.72 6.96 52.25
N SER A 242 -36.53 6.40 52.48
CA SER A 242 -36.36 5.15 53.23
C SER A 242 -36.61 5.30 54.73
N ASN A 243 -36.32 6.47 55.30
CA ASN A 243 -36.45 6.71 56.75
C ASN A 243 -37.87 7.11 57.17
N GLN A 244 -38.73 7.54 56.24
CA GLN A 244 -40.14 7.83 56.53
C GLN A 244 -41.03 6.59 56.51
N THR A 245 -40.71 5.57 55.71
CA THR A 245 -41.49 4.33 55.64
C THR A 245 -41.23 3.38 56.82
N LEU A 246 -40.01 3.37 57.37
CA LEU A 246 -39.66 2.55 58.54
C LEU A 246 -40.23 3.09 59.86
N ALA A 247 -40.51 4.40 59.94
CA ALA A 247 -41.07 5.03 61.14
C ALA A 247 -42.60 4.86 61.26
N THR A 248 -43.32 4.60 60.16
CA THR A 248 -44.77 4.35 60.17
C THR A 248 -45.15 2.88 60.28
N GLN A 249 -44.25 1.95 59.95
CA GLN A 249 -44.52 0.50 60.06
C GLN A 249 -44.30 -0.08 61.46
N ASN A 250 -43.53 0.56 62.34
CA ASN A 250 -43.26 0.07 63.69
C ASN A 250 -44.29 0.48 64.77
N SER A 251 -45.39 1.12 64.38
CA SER A 251 -46.44 1.61 65.30
C SER A 251 -47.81 0.96 65.10
N ALA A 252 -47.91 -0.14 64.34
CA ALA A 252 -49.21 -0.74 63.98
C ALA A 252 -49.29 -2.28 64.13
N GLU A 253 -48.47 -2.90 65.00
CA GLU A 253 -48.68 -4.29 65.41
C GLU A 253 -49.06 -4.37 66.90
N THR A 254 -50.36 -4.47 67.16
CA THR A 254 -50.92 -5.15 68.34
C THR A 254 -51.67 -6.38 67.85
N PRO A 255 -51.56 -7.55 68.51
CA PRO A 255 -52.03 -8.82 67.97
C PRO A 255 -53.53 -9.00 68.19
N GLN A 256 -54.22 -9.57 67.20
CA GLN A 256 -55.55 -10.15 67.36
C GLN A 256 -55.64 -11.46 66.57
N GLU A 257 -56.16 -12.49 67.24
CA GLU A 257 -56.18 -13.91 66.90
C GLU A 257 -57.18 -14.31 65.77
N ASP A 258 -57.06 -15.60 65.38
CA ASP A 258 -58.05 -16.50 64.75
C ASP A 258 -58.17 -16.57 63.21
N PRO A 259 -58.74 -17.66 62.63
CA PRO A 259 -58.39 -19.07 62.81
C PRO A 259 -58.29 -19.86 61.46
N ILE A 260 -57.84 -21.11 61.62
CA ILE A 260 -57.85 -22.35 60.81
C ILE A 260 -58.66 -22.41 59.49
N ASN A 261 -58.09 -23.26 58.60
CA ASN A 261 -58.67 -24.00 57.46
C ASN A 261 -58.75 -23.25 56.13
N SER A 262 -58.44 -23.85 54.98
CA SER A 262 -58.17 -25.24 54.62
C SER A 262 -57.95 -25.25 53.11
N LEU A 263 -57.13 -26.18 52.61
CA LEU A 263 -57.33 -26.85 51.32
C LEU A 263 -57.15 -25.95 50.07
N ASP A 264 -56.47 -26.33 49.01
CA ASP A 264 -55.72 -27.52 48.67
C ASP A 264 -55.25 -27.29 47.22
N PHE A 265 -54.28 -28.09 46.79
CA PHE A 265 -54.08 -28.52 45.40
C PHE A 265 -53.80 -27.47 44.31
N LEU A 266 -52.99 -27.72 43.29
CA LEU A 266 -51.95 -28.69 42.94
C LEU A 266 -51.43 -28.19 41.59
N ASP A 267 -50.29 -28.76 41.21
CA ASP A 267 -49.77 -28.91 39.84
C ASP A 267 -49.15 -27.68 39.16
N ALA A 268 -47.83 -27.60 39.03
CA ALA A 268 -46.87 -28.49 38.36
C ALA A 268 -46.66 -28.13 36.87
N ASP A 269 -45.47 -27.56 36.65
CA ASP A 269 -44.51 -27.93 35.61
C ASP A 269 -45.01 -28.21 34.19
N ARG A 270 -44.58 -27.35 33.25
CA ARG A 270 -43.82 -27.84 32.09
C ARG A 270 -42.91 -26.78 31.46
N PHE A 271 -41.63 -27.13 31.36
CA PHE A 271 -40.57 -26.46 30.62
C PHE A 271 -40.63 -26.73 29.11
N GLU A 272 -40.20 -25.73 28.34
CA GLU A 272 -39.47 -25.69 27.05
C GLU A 272 -39.49 -26.91 26.10
N LYS A 273 -39.93 -26.68 24.85
CA LYS A 273 -39.03 -26.45 23.68
C LYS A 273 -39.82 -25.98 22.45
#